data_AF-A0A348N7Y4-F1
#
_entry.id   AF-A0A348N7Y4-F1
#
_cell.length_a   1.000
_cell.length_b   1.000
_cell.length_c   1.000
_cell.angle_alpha   90.00
_cell.angle_beta   90.00
_cell.angle_gamma   90.00
#
_symmetry.space_group_name_H-M   'P 1'
#
loop_
_entity.id
_entity.type
_entity.pdbx_description
1 polymer ?
#
loop_
_entity_poly.entity_id
_entity_poly.type
_entity_poly.pdbx_seq_one_letter_code
_entity_poly.pdbx_strand_id
1 'polypeptide(L)'
;MHYKKIKKVLAVLAIGSMLTFTAAGCSLSNNSNSTTTSSETVEAVDINNLFSDRDQDSSYDASSPKITLSDSSITSDSDNAKVSGNTATISAGGTYIITGSASDAQIIIDAGTDKVQLVLDNASLTSSSAAAIYVKQADKVFVTLADGTTNTISISSDSVEMDDSTVDGAIYSKDDLTFNGNGTLNVTSTKTNGIVGKDDLKLVSGTINVTSGNHAIQG
;
A
#
# COMPACT_ATOMS: atom_id res chain seq x y z
N MET A 1 -21.87 -39.95 -59.48
CA MET A 1 -21.11 -38.74 -59.87
C MET A 1 -19.67 -38.96 -59.44
N HIS A 2 -18.79 -39.48 -60.30
CA HIS A 2 -17.94 -38.73 -61.25
C HIS A 2 -17.04 -37.67 -60.60
N TYR A 3 -15.77 -38.01 -60.36
CA TYR A 3 -14.52 -37.30 -60.71
C TYR A 3 -13.36 -38.24 -60.29
N LYS A 4 -12.79 -39.10 -61.16
CA LYS A 4 -11.87 -38.90 -62.30
C LYS A 4 -10.49 -38.29 -61.93
N LYS A 5 -9.56 -39.20 -61.61
CA LYS A 5 -8.16 -39.38 -62.09
C LYS A 5 -7.20 -38.17 -62.07
N ILE A 6 -6.15 -38.22 -61.23
CA ILE A 6 -4.77 -38.70 -61.52
C ILE A 6 -4.00 -37.83 -62.53
N LYS A 7 -2.80 -37.38 -62.13
CA LYS A 7 -1.51 -37.47 -62.85
C LYS A 7 -0.39 -37.10 -61.86
N LYS A 8 0.44 -38.05 -61.43
CA LYS A 8 1.69 -38.56 -62.07
C LYS A 8 2.88 -37.62 -61.82
N VAL A 9 4.12 -38.01 -61.52
CA VAL A 9 4.85 -39.25 -61.15
C VAL A 9 6.34 -38.92 -61.41
N LEU A 10 7.27 -39.56 -60.66
CA LEU A 10 8.73 -39.72 -60.96
C LEU A 10 9.62 -38.45 -60.79
N ALA A 11 10.90 -38.48 -60.39
CA ALA A 11 11.94 -39.52 -60.37
C ALA A 11 13.03 -39.16 -59.31
N VAL A 12 13.55 -40.12 -58.51
CA VAL A 12 14.87 -40.80 -58.64
C VAL A 12 16.10 -39.87 -58.50
N LEU A 13 16.95 -40.09 -57.48
CA LEU A 13 18.33 -40.60 -57.65
C LEU A 13 19.00 -40.87 -56.28
N ALA A 14 19.50 -42.09 -56.12
CA ALA A 14 20.42 -42.52 -55.06
C ALA A 14 21.86 -42.15 -55.43
N ILE A 15 22.74 -41.92 -54.44
CA ILE A 15 24.21 -42.13 -54.31
C ILE A 15 24.53 -41.49 -52.93
N GLY A 16 25.04 -42.13 -51.86
CA GLY A 16 26.06 -43.16 -51.76
C GLY A 16 27.43 -42.51 -51.49
N SER A 17 28.05 -42.78 -50.33
CA SER A 17 29.46 -42.47 -49.97
C SER A 17 29.71 -41.03 -49.43
N MET A 18 30.54 -40.72 -48.45
CA MET A 18 31.33 -41.40 -47.39
C MET A 18 32.07 -40.27 -46.65
N LEU A 19 32.20 -40.37 -45.31
CA LEU A 19 33.13 -39.67 -44.40
C LEU A 19 33.54 -38.21 -44.68
N THR A 20 33.34 -37.32 -43.69
CA THR A 20 34.42 -36.90 -42.77
C THR A 20 33.90 -35.97 -41.66
N PHE A 21 34.47 -36.15 -40.47
CA PHE A 21 34.27 -35.39 -39.25
C PHE A 21 34.97 -34.03 -39.34
N THR A 22 34.25 -32.93 -39.08
CA THR A 22 34.81 -31.73 -38.47
C THR A 22 33.78 -31.15 -37.50
N ALA A 23 34.04 -31.30 -36.20
CA ALA A 23 33.27 -30.65 -35.16
C ALA A 23 33.66 -29.17 -35.09
N ALA A 24 32.76 -28.28 -35.52
CA ALA A 24 32.83 -26.86 -35.20
C ALA A 24 31.85 -26.60 -34.04
N GLY A 25 32.40 -26.39 -32.84
CA GLY A 25 31.64 -25.87 -31.72
C GLY A 25 31.36 -24.39 -31.92
N CYS A 26 30.08 -24.02 -32.04
CA CYS A 26 29.64 -22.64 -31.90
C CYS A 26 29.10 -22.47 -30.48
N SER A 27 29.89 -21.84 -29.60
CA SER A 27 29.38 -21.31 -28.34
C SER A 27 28.51 -20.10 -28.63
N LEU A 28 27.33 -20.06 -27.99
CA LEU A 28 26.42 -18.93 -27.99
C LEU A 28 27.13 -17.64 -27.56
N SER A 29 27.10 -16.64 -28.44
CA SER A 29 27.44 -15.25 -28.11
C SER A 29 26.46 -14.73 -27.06
N ASN A 30 26.94 -14.49 -25.84
CA ASN A 30 26.26 -13.61 -24.90
C ASN A 30 27.18 -12.42 -24.61
N ASN A 31 26.81 -11.29 -25.20
CA ASN A 31 27.43 -9.99 -25.04
C ASN A 31 27.40 -9.58 -23.56
N SER A 32 28.48 -9.83 -22.84
CA SER A 32 28.63 -9.37 -21.45
C SER A 32 29.13 -7.94 -21.45
N ASN A 33 28.17 -7.02 -21.28
CA ASN A 33 28.42 -5.62 -21.03
C ASN A 33 29.14 -5.47 -19.69
N SER A 34 30.42 -5.10 -19.76
CA SER A 34 31.26 -4.80 -18.60
C SER A 34 30.61 -3.69 -17.75
N THR A 35 30.08 -4.07 -16.59
CA THR A 35 29.64 -3.13 -15.57
C THR A 35 30.80 -2.90 -14.61
N THR A 36 31.36 -1.69 -14.69
CA THR A 36 32.35 -1.16 -13.76
C THR A 36 31.77 -1.19 -12.35
N THR A 37 32.25 -2.11 -11.51
CA THR A 37 31.92 -2.15 -10.08
C THR A 37 32.75 -1.06 -9.40
N SER A 38 32.12 0.08 -9.08
CA SER A 38 32.63 0.96 -8.04
C SER A 38 32.45 0.24 -6.71
N SER A 39 33.55 -0.12 -6.05
CA SER A 39 33.54 -0.45 -4.62
C SER A 39 33.24 0.82 -3.84
N GLU A 40 31.96 1.11 -3.64
CA GLU A 40 31.56 1.99 -2.55
C GLU A 40 31.64 1.17 -1.26
N THR A 41 32.41 1.67 -0.31
CA THR A 41 32.35 1.20 1.08
C THR A 41 30.93 1.44 1.58
N VAL A 42 30.14 0.37 1.72
CA VAL A 42 28.87 0.41 2.44
C VAL A 42 29.17 0.75 3.90
N GLU A 43 29.03 2.02 4.26
CA GLU A 43 28.81 2.41 5.66
C GLU A 43 27.63 1.58 6.15
N ALA A 44 27.83 0.79 7.20
CA ALA A 44 26.74 0.04 7.80
C ALA A 44 25.71 1.06 8.29
N VAL A 45 24.58 1.16 7.60
CA VAL A 45 23.44 1.96 8.06
C VAL A 45 23.09 1.43 9.44
N ASP A 46 23.17 2.29 10.46
CA ASP A 46 22.68 1.95 11.78
C ASP A 46 21.15 1.94 11.74
N ILE A 47 20.61 0.80 11.31
CA ILE A 47 19.16 0.56 11.19
C ILE A 47 18.47 0.78 12.54
N ASN A 48 19.19 0.63 13.66
CA ASN A 48 18.64 0.78 15.00
C ASN A 48 18.18 2.22 15.31
N ASN A 49 18.63 3.22 14.55
CA ASN A 49 18.26 4.62 14.76
C ASN A 49 17.24 5.15 13.74
N LEU A 50 16.68 4.30 12.86
CA LEU A 50 15.67 4.74 11.88
C LEU A 50 14.27 4.88 12.51
N PHE A 51 14.00 4.08 13.54
CA PHE A 51 12.71 4.03 14.23
C PHE A 51 12.90 4.29 15.72
N SER A 52 12.09 5.17 16.29
CA SER A 52 12.05 5.35 17.74
C SER A 52 11.42 4.13 18.43
N ASP A 53 11.65 3.96 19.74
CA ASP A 53 11.00 2.91 20.52
C ASP A 53 9.47 2.97 20.39
N ARG A 54 8.90 4.18 20.30
CA ARG A 54 7.46 4.34 20.13
C ARG A 54 6.97 4.00 18.72
N ASP A 55 7.79 4.21 17.68
CA ASP A 55 7.45 3.77 16.32
C ASP A 55 7.34 2.23 16.27
N GLN A 56 8.17 1.52 17.03
CA GLN A 56 8.21 0.05 17.10
C GLN A 56 7.17 -0.56 18.05
N ASP A 57 6.65 0.21 19.00
CA ASP A 57 5.65 -0.24 19.96
C ASP A 57 4.24 -0.28 19.34
N SER A 58 3.85 -1.47 18.87
CA SER A 58 2.51 -1.76 18.36
C SER A 58 1.51 -2.18 19.45
N SER A 59 1.88 -2.14 20.73
CA SER A 59 0.97 -2.53 21.80
C SER A 59 -0.17 -1.52 21.97
N TYR A 60 -1.33 -2.03 22.39
CA TYR A 60 -2.50 -1.23 22.73
C TYR A 60 -3.40 -1.98 23.71
N ASP A 61 -4.24 -1.24 24.44
CA ASP A 61 -5.29 -1.82 25.27
C ASP A 61 -6.52 -2.13 24.42
N ALA A 62 -6.94 -3.39 24.36
CA ALA A 62 -8.12 -3.82 23.58
C ALA A 62 -9.45 -3.24 24.13
N SER A 63 -9.44 -2.63 25.32
CA SER A 63 -10.56 -1.86 25.88
C SER A 63 -10.54 -0.37 25.52
N SER A 64 -9.56 0.08 24.72
CA SER A 64 -9.51 1.44 24.19
C SER A 64 -10.80 1.80 23.45
N PRO A 65 -11.21 3.09 23.44
CA PRO A 65 -12.44 3.49 22.78
C PRO A 65 -12.51 3.06 21.32
N LYS A 66 -13.71 2.63 20.88
CA LYS A 66 -13.93 2.15 19.52
C LYS A 66 -14.62 3.20 18.67
N ILE A 67 -14.24 3.23 17.40
CA ILE A 67 -15.00 3.86 16.32
C ILE A 67 -15.47 2.73 15.40
N THR A 68 -16.77 2.47 15.41
CA THR A 68 -17.37 1.37 14.64
C THR A 68 -17.96 1.89 13.35
N LEU A 69 -17.46 1.37 12.23
CA LEU A 69 -17.88 1.69 10.87
C LEU A 69 -19.10 0.85 10.47
N SER A 70 -20.11 1.52 9.92
CA SER A 70 -21.29 0.91 9.30
C SER A 70 -21.83 1.83 8.22
N ASP A 71 -22.38 1.26 7.14
CA ASP A 71 -23.12 2.01 6.12
C ASP A 71 -24.35 2.75 6.67
N SER A 72 -24.89 2.29 7.80
CA SER A 72 -26.07 2.91 8.44
C SER A 72 -25.71 4.13 9.28
N SER A 73 -24.62 4.05 10.04
CA SER A 73 -24.09 5.14 10.87
C SER A 73 -22.75 4.74 11.48
N ILE A 74 -21.79 5.67 11.49
CA ILE A 74 -20.59 5.52 12.32
C ILE A 74 -20.95 5.79 13.78
N THR A 75 -20.33 5.07 14.70
CA THR A 75 -20.49 5.29 16.14
C THR A 75 -19.12 5.39 16.82
N SER A 76 -19.06 6.06 17.96
CA SER A 76 -17.84 6.28 18.74
C SER A 76 -18.14 6.13 20.23
N ASP A 77 -17.26 5.43 20.94
CA ASP A 77 -17.33 5.25 22.40
C ASP A 77 -16.54 6.34 23.15
N SER A 78 -16.08 7.40 22.48
CA SER A 78 -15.25 8.46 23.06
C SER A 78 -15.80 9.85 22.76
N ASP A 79 -15.84 10.70 23.80
CA ASP A 79 -16.15 12.12 23.66
C ASP A 79 -15.09 12.88 22.84
N ASN A 80 -13.87 12.35 22.76
CA ASN A 80 -12.77 12.91 21.96
C ASN A 80 -12.84 12.49 20.48
N ALA A 81 -13.79 11.63 20.10
CA ALA A 81 -14.01 11.20 18.73
C ALA A 81 -15.46 11.47 18.34
N LYS A 82 -15.73 12.69 17.88
CA LYS A 82 -17.08 13.14 17.55
C LYS A 82 -17.51 12.63 16.18
N VAL A 83 -18.69 12.03 16.08
CA VAL A 83 -19.29 11.63 14.82
C VAL A 83 -20.27 12.68 14.32
N SER A 84 -20.17 13.05 13.04
CA SER A 84 -21.12 13.90 12.34
C SER A 84 -21.38 13.32 10.95
N GLY A 85 -22.58 12.75 10.75
CA GLY A 85 -22.88 11.99 9.54
C GLY A 85 -21.95 10.78 9.42
N ASN A 86 -21.28 10.65 8.28
CA ASN A 86 -20.32 9.57 8.02
C ASN A 86 -18.86 10.01 8.26
N THR A 87 -18.65 11.04 9.07
CA THR A 87 -17.30 11.50 9.44
C THR A 87 -17.10 11.36 10.94
N ALA A 88 -16.03 10.68 11.35
CA ALA A 88 -15.54 10.69 12.72
C ALA A 88 -14.32 11.62 12.83
N THR A 89 -14.34 12.57 13.75
CA THR A 89 -13.23 13.50 14.00
C THR A 89 -12.65 13.24 15.38
N ILE A 90 -11.38 12.82 15.42
CA ILE A 90 -10.60 12.61 16.64
C ILE A 90 -9.87 13.92 16.98
N SER A 91 -10.15 14.48 18.16
CA SER A 91 -9.68 15.81 18.56
C SER A 91 -8.71 15.83 19.74
N ALA A 92 -8.30 14.67 20.25
CA ALA A 92 -7.36 14.56 21.36
C ALA A 92 -6.53 13.28 21.27
N GLY A 93 -5.35 13.33 21.90
CA GLY A 93 -4.44 12.19 22.00
C GLY A 93 -5.07 10.96 22.64
N GLY A 94 -4.52 9.80 22.29
CA GLY A 94 -4.97 8.51 22.81
C GLY A 94 -5.03 7.43 21.73
N THR A 95 -5.57 6.28 22.13
CA THR A 95 -5.71 5.10 21.28
C THR A 95 -7.17 4.91 20.91
N TYR A 96 -7.44 4.67 19.62
CA TYR A 96 -8.78 4.49 19.07
C TYR A 96 -8.80 3.24 18.20
N ILE A 97 -9.68 2.29 18.51
CA ILE A 97 -9.82 1.06 17.73
C ILE A 97 -10.86 1.30 16.62
N ILE A 98 -10.44 1.17 15.37
CA ILE A 98 -11.29 1.28 14.20
C ILE A 98 -11.69 -0.13 13.77
N THR A 99 -12.99 -0.38 13.65
CA THR A 99 -13.50 -1.70 13.25
C THR A 99 -14.79 -1.58 12.44
N GLY A 100 -15.21 -2.67 11.79
CA GLY A 100 -16.41 -2.70 10.96
C GLY A 100 -16.16 -2.23 9.52
N SER A 101 -17.25 -1.96 8.79
CA SER A 101 -17.17 -1.62 7.36
C SER A 101 -18.12 -0.48 6.99
N ALA A 102 -17.63 0.51 6.24
CA ALA A 102 -18.42 1.58 5.65
C ALA A 102 -17.95 1.89 4.22
N SER A 103 -18.90 2.00 3.30
CA SER A 103 -18.69 2.25 1.87
C SER A 103 -18.53 3.73 1.50
N ASP A 104 -18.92 4.63 2.40
CA ASP A 104 -18.68 6.06 2.26
C ASP A 104 -18.56 6.71 3.64
N ALA A 105 -17.33 6.83 4.12
CA ALA A 105 -17.01 7.34 5.44
C ALA A 105 -15.60 7.91 5.50
N GLN A 106 -15.37 8.77 6.49
CA GLN A 106 -14.08 9.42 6.70
C GLN A 106 -13.69 9.44 8.18
N ILE A 107 -12.41 9.26 8.46
CA ILE A 107 -11.80 9.51 9.77
C ILE A 107 -10.86 10.70 9.63
N ILE A 108 -11.09 11.74 10.41
CA ILE A 108 -10.25 12.94 10.49
C ILE A 108 -9.53 12.96 11.84
N ILE A 109 -8.24 13.26 11.83
CA ILE A 109 -7.43 13.46 13.02
C ILE A 109 -7.03 14.93 13.07
N ASP A 110 -7.52 15.63 14.08
CA ASP A 110 -7.31 17.06 14.33
C ASP A 110 -7.06 17.28 15.84
N ALA A 111 -5.96 16.71 16.32
CA ALA A 111 -5.61 16.57 17.72
C ALA A 111 -4.51 17.56 18.19
N GLY A 112 -4.24 18.62 17.42
CA GLY A 112 -3.26 19.64 17.79
C GLY A 112 -1.84 19.06 17.90
N THR A 113 -1.24 19.17 19.09
CA THR A 113 0.11 18.67 19.38
C THR A 113 0.10 17.31 20.08
N ASP A 114 -1.02 16.60 20.04
CA ASP A 114 -1.14 15.28 20.67
C ASP A 114 -0.73 14.15 19.74
N LYS A 115 -0.31 13.03 20.33
CA LYS A 115 -0.08 11.77 19.62
C LYS A 115 -1.34 10.91 19.61
N VAL A 116 -1.69 10.37 18.46
CA VAL A 116 -2.87 9.52 18.27
C VAL A 116 -2.45 8.16 17.74
N GLN A 117 -3.01 7.08 18.29
CA GLN A 117 -2.86 5.73 17.77
C GLN A 117 -4.20 5.24 17.23
N LEU A 118 -4.27 4.97 15.93
CA LEU A 118 -5.38 4.28 15.27
C LEU A 118 -5.04 2.81 15.19
N VAL A 119 -5.81 1.97 15.86
CA VAL A 119 -5.69 0.51 15.75
C VAL A 119 -6.70 0.05 14.72
N LEU A 120 -6.24 -0.42 13.56
CA LEU A 120 -7.12 -1.00 12.55
C LEU A 120 -7.34 -2.48 12.88
N ASP A 121 -8.56 -2.82 13.30
CA ASP A 121 -9.00 -4.17 13.67
C ASP A 121 -10.20 -4.58 12.80
N ASN A 122 -9.89 -5.25 11.69
CA ASN A 122 -10.85 -5.65 10.67
C ASN A 122 -11.68 -4.46 10.15
N ALA A 123 -11.02 -3.31 9.97
CA ALA A 123 -11.62 -2.10 9.46
C ALA A 123 -11.65 -2.09 7.92
N SER A 124 -12.81 -1.76 7.34
CA SER A 124 -12.96 -1.54 5.91
C SER A 124 -13.62 -0.18 5.66
N LEU A 125 -12.85 0.78 5.16
CA LEU A 125 -13.27 2.17 5.02
C LEU A 125 -13.07 2.63 3.58
N THR A 126 -14.15 3.02 2.92
CA THR A 126 -14.10 3.72 1.63
C THR A 126 -14.59 5.15 1.81
N SER A 127 -13.93 6.12 1.20
CA SER A 127 -14.43 7.50 1.08
C SER A 127 -14.66 7.88 -0.37
N SER A 128 -15.81 8.46 -0.66
CA SER A 128 -16.18 8.93 -2.00
C SER A 128 -15.87 10.40 -2.26
N SER A 129 -15.37 11.13 -1.26
CA SER A 129 -15.26 12.59 -1.29
C SER A 129 -13.86 13.13 -1.00
N ALA A 130 -13.01 12.38 -0.29
CA ALA A 130 -11.72 12.82 0.24
C ALA A 130 -10.89 11.63 0.69
N ALA A 131 -9.69 11.85 1.25
CA ALA A 131 -8.94 10.80 1.95
C ALA A 131 -9.83 10.11 2.98
N ALA A 132 -9.81 8.78 3.01
CA ALA A 132 -10.58 7.97 3.96
C ALA A 132 -10.02 8.13 5.38
N ILE A 133 -8.69 8.19 5.52
CA ILE A 133 -8.01 8.63 6.74
C ILE A 133 -7.26 9.92 6.41
N TYR A 134 -7.65 11.00 7.08
CA TYR A 134 -7.05 12.32 6.91
C TYR A 134 -6.48 12.82 8.24
N VAL A 135 -5.15 12.88 8.35
CA VAL A 135 -4.48 13.57 9.46
C VAL A 135 -4.32 15.02 9.08
N LYS A 136 -5.20 15.86 9.63
CA LYS A 136 -5.20 17.30 9.45
C LYS A 136 -4.15 17.95 10.35
N GLN A 137 -4.13 17.54 11.62
CA GLN A 137 -3.15 18.02 12.60
C GLN A 137 -2.97 17.01 13.74
N ALA A 138 -1.73 16.62 14.04
CA ALA A 138 -1.30 15.88 15.23
C ALA A 138 0.21 16.03 15.42
N ASP A 139 0.76 15.76 16.61
CA ASP A 139 2.23 15.65 16.75
C ASP A 139 2.76 14.41 16.02
N LYS A 140 2.02 13.30 16.09
CA LYS A 140 2.28 12.08 15.32
C LYS A 140 1.07 11.17 15.35
N VAL A 141 0.79 10.51 14.24
CA VAL A 141 -0.21 9.43 14.15
C VAL A 141 0.46 8.09 13.95
N PHE A 142 0.08 7.12 14.77
CA PHE A 142 0.44 5.71 14.63
C PHE A 142 -0.76 4.95 14.07
N VAL A 143 -0.58 4.25 12.96
CA VAL A 143 -1.54 3.31 12.39
C VAL A 143 -1.06 1.90 12.71
N THR A 144 -1.64 1.31 13.75
CA THR A 144 -1.32 -0.04 14.21
C THR A 144 -2.25 -1.05 13.53
N LEU A 145 -1.68 -2.00 12.80
CA LEU A 145 -2.41 -3.09 12.15
C LEU A 145 -2.55 -4.25 13.14
N ALA A 146 -3.76 -4.45 13.67
CA ALA A 146 -4.01 -5.47 14.68
C ALA A 146 -3.68 -6.87 14.17
N ASP A 147 -3.11 -7.71 15.04
CA ASP A 147 -2.62 -9.04 14.71
C ASP A 147 -3.71 -9.94 14.11
N GLY A 148 -3.37 -10.62 13.00
CA GLY A 148 -4.29 -11.54 12.34
C GLY A 148 -5.46 -10.87 11.60
N THR A 149 -5.51 -9.54 11.57
CA THR A 149 -6.59 -8.79 10.90
C THR A 149 -6.20 -8.39 9.47
N THR A 150 -7.22 -8.18 8.64
CA THR A 150 -7.07 -7.57 7.32
C THR A 150 -7.92 -6.32 7.25
N ASN A 151 -7.28 -5.19 6.96
CA ASN A 151 -7.89 -3.88 6.91
C ASN A 151 -7.86 -3.35 5.48
N THR A 152 -8.89 -2.62 5.08
CA THR A 152 -9.01 -2.05 3.73
C THR A 152 -9.32 -0.57 3.83
N ILE A 153 -8.50 0.27 3.19
CA ILE A 153 -8.71 1.72 3.09
C ILE A 153 -8.77 2.11 1.62
N SER A 154 -9.86 2.75 1.19
CA SER A 154 -10.07 3.09 -0.21
C SER A 154 -10.56 4.52 -0.41
N ILE A 155 -10.18 5.13 -1.53
CA ILE A 155 -10.74 6.40 -2.02
C ILE A 155 -11.21 6.21 -3.46
N SER A 156 -12.38 6.77 -3.79
CA SER A 156 -12.90 6.78 -5.17
C SER A 156 -12.98 8.16 -5.82
N SER A 157 -12.77 9.22 -5.04
CA SER A 157 -12.67 10.60 -5.54
C SER A 157 -11.31 10.87 -6.19
N ASP A 158 -11.24 11.99 -6.92
CA ASP A 158 -9.98 12.60 -7.32
C ASP A 158 -9.37 13.38 -6.13
N SER A 159 -8.25 14.09 -6.37
CA SER A 159 -7.67 15.00 -5.39
C SER A 159 -8.63 16.13 -5.06
N VAL A 160 -8.66 16.54 -3.79
CA VAL A 160 -9.53 17.62 -3.32
C VAL A 160 -8.70 18.65 -2.55
N GLU A 161 -8.97 19.93 -2.79
CA GLU A 161 -8.43 21.01 -1.98
C GLU A 161 -9.15 21.03 -0.63
N MET A 162 -8.40 20.80 0.45
CA MET A 162 -8.90 20.88 1.82
C MET A 162 -7.97 21.76 2.64
N ASP A 163 -8.55 22.76 3.29
CA ASP A 163 -7.83 23.82 3.98
C ASP A 163 -6.82 24.52 3.06
N ASP A 164 -5.52 24.32 3.30
CA ASP A 164 -4.38 24.89 2.56
C ASP A 164 -3.60 23.83 1.76
N SER A 165 -4.17 22.63 1.61
CA SER A 165 -3.49 21.46 1.06
C SER A 165 -4.32 20.77 -0.01
N THR A 166 -3.65 20.32 -1.07
CA THR A 166 -4.23 19.33 -1.99
C THR A 166 -4.14 17.95 -1.34
N VAL A 167 -5.29 17.36 -1.00
CA VAL A 167 -5.38 16.00 -0.46
C VAL A 167 -5.59 15.03 -1.62
N ASP A 168 -4.56 14.23 -1.87
CA ASP A 168 -4.44 13.37 -3.05
C ASP A 168 -4.03 11.92 -2.70
N GLY A 169 -4.46 11.41 -1.55
CA GLY A 169 -4.19 10.05 -1.08
C GLY A 169 -5.41 9.36 -0.45
N ALA A 170 -5.46 8.03 -0.44
CA ALA A 170 -6.47 7.29 0.34
C ALA A 170 -6.23 7.45 1.86
N ILE A 171 -4.96 7.43 2.24
CA ILE A 171 -4.48 7.86 3.56
C ILE A 171 -3.59 9.07 3.31
N TYR A 172 -3.90 10.18 3.97
CA TYR A 172 -3.16 11.43 3.81
C TYR A 172 -2.84 12.03 5.17
N SER A 173 -1.59 12.41 5.39
CA SER A 173 -1.15 13.06 6.61
C SER A 173 -0.38 14.34 6.32
N LYS A 174 -0.79 15.42 6.99
CA LYS A 174 -0.03 16.68 7.02
C LYS A 174 1.19 16.60 7.95
N ASP A 175 1.11 15.80 9.01
CA ASP A 175 2.19 15.61 10.00
C ASP A 175 2.75 14.18 9.95
N ASP A 176 3.59 13.84 10.93
CA ASP A 176 4.23 12.53 11.08
C ASP A 176 3.23 11.36 11.10
N LEU A 177 3.51 10.34 10.30
CA LEU A 177 2.71 9.14 10.16
C LEU A 177 3.57 7.88 10.26
N THR A 178 3.19 6.95 11.14
CA THR A 178 3.90 5.69 11.35
C THR A 178 2.96 4.51 11.22
N PHE A 179 3.36 3.47 10.51
CA PHE A 179 2.63 2.20 10.41
C PHE A 179 3.39 1.09 11.13
N ASN A 180 2.70 0.33 11.99
CA ASN A 180 3.28 -0.80 12.74
C ASN A 180 2.24 -1.91 13.00
N GLY A 181 2.63 -2.95 13.75
CA GLY A 181 1.81 -4.13 14.02
C GLY A 181 2.05 -5.28 13.03
N ASN A 182 1.26 -6.35 13.15
CA ASN A 182 1.47 -7.59 12.38
C ASN A 182 0.28 -7.92 11.45
N GLY A 183 -0.75 -7.06 11.41
CA GLY A 183 -1.88 -7.21 10.50
C GLY A 183 -1.56 -6.87 9.03
N THR A 184 -2.60 -6.98 8.20
CA THR A 184 -2.56 -6.60 6.78
C THR A 184 -3.36 -5.33 6.54
N LEU A 185 -2.85 -4.44 5.70
CA LEU A 185 -3.52 -3.24 5.20
C LEU A 185 -3.52 -3.26 3.66
N ASN A 186 -4.72 -3.20 3.08
CA ASN A 186 -4.91 -3.04 1.65
C ASN A 186 -5.38 -1.60 1.36
N VAL A 187 -4.57 -0.82 0.65
CA VAL A 187 -4.89 0.56 0.26
C VAL A 187 -5.23 0.61 -1.23
N THR A 188 -6.38 1.17 -1.57
CA THR A 188 -6.80 1.35 -2.98
C THR A 188 -7.11 2.82 -3.29
N SER A 189 -6.39 3.37 -4.26
CA SER A 189 -6.62 4.71 -4.80
C SER A 189 -6.35 4.74 -6.31
N THR A 190 -7.33 4.38 -7.13
CA THR A 190 -7.08 4.16 -8.57
C THR A 190 -6.87 5.43 -9.38
N LYS A 191 -7.13 6.61 -8.81
CA LYS A 191 -7.01 7.92 -9.48
C LYS A 191 -5.95 8.84 -8.87
N THR A 192 -5.52 8.60 -7.63
CA THR A 192 -4.58 9.45 -6.90
C THR A 192 -3.44 8.62 -6.31
N ASN A 193 -2.74 9.14 -5.29
CA ASN A 193 -1.72 8.40 -4.56
C ASN A 193 -2.36 7.42 -3.56
N GLY A 194 -1.60 6.43 -3.09
CA GLY A 194 -2.05 5.50 -2.04
C GLY A 194 -1.95 6.11 -0.64
N ILE A 195 -0.74 6.15 -0.10
CA ILE A 195 -0.40 6.71 1.21
C ILE A 195 0.45 7.96 1.00
N VAL A 196 0.03 9.07 1.59
CA VAL A 196 0.73 10.36 1.50
C VAL A 196 1.07 10.85 2.90
N GLY A 197 2.34 11.12 3.16
CA GLY A 197 2.81 11.90 4.31
C GLY A 197 3.48 13.18 3.81
N LYS A 198 3.32 14.29 4.53
CA LYS A 198 4.03 15.55 4.22
C LYS A 198 5.24 15.81 5.12
N ASP A 199 5.25 15.20 6.30
CA ASP A 199 6.42 15.10 7.19
C ASP A 199 6.95 13.65 7.21
N ASP A 200 7.41 13.13 8.36
CA ASP A 200 8.01 11.79 8.40
C ASP A 200 6.94 10.71 8.17
N LEU A 201 7.13 9.92 7.11
CA LEU A 201 6.36 8.70 6.85
C LEU A 201 7.21 7.46 7.13
N LYS A 202 6.82 6.68 8.14
CA LYS A 202 7.54 5.48 8.57
C LYS A 202 6.69 4.22 8.42
N LEU A 203 7.24 3.22 7.73
CA LEU A 203 6.65 1.87 7.61
C LEU A 203 7.52 0.90 8.40
N VAL A 204 7.11 0.62 9.64
CA VAL A 204 7.94 -0.15 10.61
C VAL A 204 7.71 -1.64 10.45
N SER A 205 6.44 -2.06 10.41
CA SER A 205 6.05 -3.47 10.30
C SER A 205 4.64 -3.64 9.72
N GLY A 206 4.25 -4.90 9.48
CA GLY A 206 2.96 -5.28 8.92
C GLY A 206 3.03 -5.59 7.43
N THR A 207 1.91 -6.04 6.86
CA THR A 207 1.80 -6.28 5.41
C THR A 207 0.98 -5.15 4.78
N ILE A 208 1.61 -4.29 3.99
CA ILE A 208 0.93 -3.14 3.36
C ILE A 208 0.93 -3.33 1.85
N ASN A 209 -0.25 -3.56 1.29
CA ASN A 209 -0.48 -3.69 -0.14
C ASN A 209 -1.12 -2.41 -0.65
N VAL A 210 -0.53 -1.77 -1.66
CA VAL A 210 -1.06 -0.52 -2.22
C VAL A 210 -1.31 -0.66 -3.71
N THR A 211 -2.54 -0.34 -4.13
CA THR A 211 -2.93 -0.17 -5.52
C THR A 211 -3.25 1.29 -5.77
N SER A 212 -2.41 2.00 -6.53
CA SER A 212 -2.54 3.44 -6.80
C SER A 212 -2.58 3.76 -8.29
N GLY A 213 -3.26 4.86 -8.65
CA GLY A 213 -3.22 5.43 -10.00
C GLY A 213 -1.98 6.28 -10.26
N ASN A 214 -1.40 6.84 -9.19
CA ASN A 214 -0.14 7.57 -9.21
C ASN A 214 0.88 6.90 -8.26
N HIS A 215 1.46 7.64 -7.31
CA HIS A 215 2.44 7.07 -6.38
C HIS A 215 1.76 6.14 -5.37
N ALA A 216 2.32 4.95 -5.16
CA ALA A 216 1.83 4.05 -4.10
C ALA A 216 2.05 4.70 -2.73
N ILE A 217 3.27 5.19 -2.52
CA ILE A 217 3.68 5.91 -1.31
C ILE A 217 4.33 7.22 -1.77
N GLN A 218 3.91 8.33 -1.17
CA GLN A 218 4.54 9.64 -1.29
C GLN A 218 4.83 10.14 0.12
N GLY A 219 6.12 10.31 0.42
CA GLY A 219 6.61 11.01 1.61
C GLY A 219 7.43 12.21 1.19
#